data_AF-A0A966SIF1-F1
#
_entry.id   AF-A0A966SIF1-F1
#
_cell.length_a   1.000
_cell.length_b   1.000
_cell.length_c   1.000
_cell.angle_alpha   90.00
_cell.angle_beta   90.00
_cell.angle_gamma   90.00
#
_symmetry.space_group_name_H-M   'P 1'
#
loop_
_entity.id
_entity.type
_entity.pdbx_description
1 polymer ?
#
loop_
_entity_poly.entity_id
_entity_poly.type
_entity_poly.pdbx_seq_one_letter_code
_entity_poly.pdbx_strand_id
1 'polypeptide(L)' 'MSVIFLLIPLSILFAIAFLFAFVWSVRSGQYEDTTTPSMRVLLDEKTVRQPDSTPKIVSKPK' A
#
# COMPACT_ATOMS: atom_id res chain seq x y z
N MET A 1 13.06 -43.81 -14.26
CA MET A 1 12.80 -42.82 -15.34
C MET A 1 11.29 -42.57 -15.56
N SER A 2 10.48 -42.54 -14.49
CA SER A 2 9.03 -42.30 -14.56
C SER A 2 8.62 -40.95 -13.95
N VAL A 3 9.44 -40.43 -13.03
CA VAL A 3 9.19 -39.17 -12.29
C VAL A 3 9.00 -37.97 -13.23
N ILE A 4 9.69 -37.95 -14.37
CA ILE A 4 9.55 -36.91 -15.42
C ILE A 4 8.11 -36.79 -15.93
N PHE A 5 7.38 -37.90 -16.05
CA PHE A 5 5.97 -37.87 -16.50
C PHE A 5 5.04 -37.23 -15.46
N LEU A 6 5.45 -37.16 -14.19
CA LEU A 6 4.72 -36.46 -13.13
C LEU A 6 5.17 -35.00 -13.00
N LEU A 7 6.47 -34.74 -13.11
CA LEU A 7 7.03 -33.39 -12.94
C LEU A 7 6.65 -32.43 -14.08
N ILE A 8 6.61 -32.89 -15.33
CA ILE A 8 6.28 -32.05 -16.49
C ILE A 8 4.86 -31.45 -16.38
N PRO A 9 3.78 -32.24 -16.21
CA PRO A 9 2.45 -31.66 -16.11
C PRO A 9 2.29 -30.81 -14.85
N LEU A 10 2.94 -31.20 -13.76
CA LEU A 10 2.90 -30.43 -12.52
C LEU A 10 3.57 -29.05 -12.68
N SER A 11 4.73 -28.97 -13.35
CA SER A 11 5.41 -27.68 -13.57
C SER A 11 4.63 -26.77 -14.52
N ILE A 12 3.99 -27.35 -15.55
CA ILE A 12 3.10 -26.61 -16.47
C ILE A 12 1.91 -26.05 -15.70
N LEU A 13 1.32 -26.82 -14.79
CA LEU A 13 0.22 -26.37 -13.95
C LEU A 13 0.62 -25.15 -13.10
N PHE A 14 1.80 -25.21 -12.45
CA PHE A 14 2.34 -24.08 -11.72
C PHE A 14 2.60 -22.87 -12.62
N ALA A 15 3.20 -23.07 -13.81
CA ALA A 15 3.46 -21.99 -14.74
C ALA A 15 2.17 -21.26 -15.18
N ILE A 16 1.12 -22.01 -15.50
CA ILE A 16 -0.18 -21.45 -15.86
C ILE A 16 -0.82 -20.72 -14.67
N ALA A 17 -0.76 -21.31 -13.48
CA ALA A 17 -1.30 -20.69 -12.27
C ALA A 17 -0.62 -19.34 -11.97
N PHE A 18 0.72 -19.29 -12.04
CA PHE A 18 1.49 -18.06 -11.87
C PHE A 18 1.17 -17.02 -12.94
N LEU A 19 1.08 -17.44 -14.21
CA LEU A 19 0.74 -16.54 -15.31
C LEU A 19 -0.67 -15.96 -15.14
N PHE A 20 -1.65 -16.78 -14.75
CA PHE A 20 -3.02 -16.34 -14.50
C PHE A 20 -3.08 -15.34 -13.33
N ALA A 21 -2.43 -15.67 -12.22
CA ALA A 21 -2.35 -14.77 -11.06
C ALA A 21 -1.67 -13.44 -11.42
N PHE A 22 -0.60 -13.47 -12.21
CA PHE A 22 0.10 -12.29 -12.70
C PHE A 22 -0.81 -11.41 -13.56
N VAL A 23 -1.48 -11.98 -14.57
CA VAL A 23 -2.39 -11.25 -15.44
C VAL A 23 -3.56 -10.66 -14.65
N TRP A 24 -4.11 -11.42 -13.69
CA TRP A 24 -5.17 -10.93 -12.81
C TRP A 24 -4.68 -9.74 -11.96
N SER A 25 -3.50 -9.84 -11.35
CA SER A 25 -2.91 -8.77 -10.54
C SER A 25 -2.69 -7.48 -11.33
N VAL A 26 -2.14 -7.57 -12.55
CA VAL A 26 -1.93 -6.42 -13.43
C VAL A 26 -3.28 -5.79 -13.84
N ARG A 27 -4.28 -6.61 -14.17
CA ARG A 27 -5.62 -6.12 -14.54
C ARG A 27 -6.41 -5.57 -13.36
N SER A 28 -6.08 -5.95 -12.13
CA SER A 28 -6.79 -5.53 -10.91
C SER A 28 -6.56 -4.06 -10.56
N GLY A 29 -5.79 -3.30 -11.35
CA GLY A 29 -5.63 -1.85 -11.14
C GLY A 29 -4.92 -1.50 -9.83
N GLN A 30 -4.19 -2.44 -9.22
CA GLN A 30 -3.41 -2.22 -7.99
C GLN A 30 -2.29 -1.16 -8.17
N TYR A 31 -2.01 -0.77 -9.42
CA TYR A 31 -1.00 0.23 -9.79
C TYR A 31 -1.58 1.62 -10.09
N GLU A 32 -2.90 1.80 -10.01
CA GLU A 32 -3.55 3.06 -10.39
C GLU A 32 -3.35 4.16 -9.33
N ASP A 33 -3.01 3.81 -8.09
CA ASP A 33 -2.73 4.78 -7.03
C ASP A 33 -1.28 5.28 -7.09
N THR A 34 -1.02 6.15 -8.07
CA THR A 34 0.28 6.83 -8.24
C THR A 34 0.34 8.20 -7.56
N THR A 35 -0.79 8.71 -7.05
CA THR A 35 -0.94 10.14 -6.73
C THR A 35 -1.29 10.42 -5.27
N THR A 36 -1.85 9.45 -4.53
CA THR A 36 -2.21 9.61 -3.12
C THR A 36 -1.04 9.91 -2.17
N PRO A 37 0.18 9.32 -2.32
CA PRO A 37 1.25 9.55 -1.34
C PRO A 37 1.81 10.98 -1.39
N SER A 38 2.02 11.56 -2.58
CA SER A 38 2.57 12.91 -2.73
C SER A 38 1.58 14.02 -2.32
N MET A 39 0.28 13.81 -2.58
CA MET A 39 -0.75 14.77 -2.20
C MET A 39 -0.92 14.87 -0.68
N ARG A 40 -0.71 13.77 0.06
CA ARG A 40 -0.92 13.72 1.51
C ARG A 40 0.05 14.64 2.27
N VAL A 41 1.30 14.74 1.85
CA VAL A 41 2.31 15.63 2.48
C VAL A 41 1.96 17.11 2.30
N LEU A 42 1.37 17.48 1.16
CA LEU A 42 0.94 18.86 0.86
C LEU A 42 -0.38 19.24 1.58
N LEU A 43 -1.24 18.25 1.86
CA LEU A 43 -2.51 18.43 2.57
C LEU A 43 -2.33 18.48 4.10
N ASP A 44 -1.36 17.76 4.66
CA ASP A 44 -1.06 17.74 6.10
C ASP A 44 -0.56 19.10 6.61
N GLU A 45 0.16 19.86 5.79
CA GLU A 45 0.69 21.18 6.18
C GLU A 45 -0.43 22.22 6.40
N LYS A 46 -1.60 22.00 5.79
CA LYS A 46 -2.75 22.91 5.93
C LYS A 46 -3.60 22.63 7.19
N THR A 47 -3.45 21.46 7.82
CA THR A 47 -4.22 21.08 9.02
C THR A 47 -3.50 21.34 10.35
N VAL A 48 -2.31 21.94 10.33
CA VAL A 48 -1.61 22.41 11.54
C VAL A 48 -1.75 23.93 11.68
N ARG A 49 -3.00 24.41 11.81
CA ARG A 49 -3.32 25.69 12.45
C ARG A 49 -4.66 25.60 13.17
N GLN A 50 -4.71 24.73 14.18
CA GLN A 50 -5.67 24.87 15.27
C GLN A 50 -4.90 25.38 16.49
N PRO A 51 -5.14 26.62 16.94
CA PRO A 51 -4.36 27.26 17.99
C PRO A 51 -4.91 26.85 19.36
N ASP A 52 -4.68 25.62 19.80
CA ASP A 52 -5.10 25.19 21.13
C ASP A 52 -3.96 24.51 21.88
N SER A 53 -3.16 25.33 22.57
CA SER A 53 -2.83 25.16 24.00
C SER A 53 -1.67 26.07 24.38
N THR A 54 -2.04 27.29 24.78
CA THR A 54 -1.21 28.19 25.58
C THR A 54 -0.57 27.41 26.74
N PRO A 55 0.73 27.59 27.03
CA PRO A 55 1.36 26.99 28.20
C PRO A 55 0.70 27.57 29.46
N LYS A 56 0.29 26.72 30.41
CA LYS A 56 -0.07 27.14 31.76
C LYS A 56 1.13 27.85 32.40
N ILE A 57 1.19 29.17 32.30
CA ILE A 57 2.10 30.02 33.08
C ILE A 57 1.32 30.67 34.22
N VAL A 58 1.89 30.50 35.40
CA VAL A 58 1.46 30.89 36.74
C VAL A 58 1.29 32.41 36.92
N SER A 59 0.46 32.79 37.91
CA SER A 59 0.33 34.10 38.62
C SER A 59 -0.63 35.14 37.99
N LYS A 60 -1.47 35.92 38.70
CA LYS A 60 -1.47 36.44 40.09
C LYS A 60 -2.84 37.12 40.44
N PRO A 61 -2.99 37.95 41.50
CA PRO A 61 -3.95 37.81 42.62
C PRO A 61 -5.24 38.66 42.52
N LYS A 62 -6.20 38.41 43.43
CA LYS A 62 -7.12 39.44 43.95
C LYS A 62 -7.22 39.31 45.46
#